data_AF-D1B7C4-F1
#
_entry.id   AF-D1B7C4-F1
#
_cell.length_a   1.000
_cell.length_b   1.000
_cell.length_c   1.000
_cell.angle_alpha   90.00
_cell.angle_beta   90.00
_cell.angle_gamma   90.00
#
_symmetry.space_group_name_H-M   'P 1'
#
loop_
_entity.id
_entity.type
_entity.pdbx_description
1 polymer ?
#
loop_
_entity_poly.entity_id
_entity_poly.type
_entity_poly.pdbx_seq_one_letter_code
_entity_poly.pdbx_strand_id
1 'polypeptide(L)'
;MVEKGPLRYVLDRYKGVQGVVAPASELTSISSEMERLRGSEDVEDRKAYRTLWLKASGLYLDLVWGLVEAKIDASKEPPEALAFSTEERLIVDFGHLGDGITEHNPHFERELEAEAQLDIYQYMRLTDYLAETYALLFGKPYQGPRGSCGMEEKIQRFAEELSNLERRRRMAVSTVLSRCSSLSDEEVQGILTDLEENLMIHTEFQLRTRRIREAQGSEMERYMEQNKRYEIAERDLMRCLGQANRDVHEFGDGEMSKVLALHDRTKFLANLQVHLRNEEQRWRTRVELFQRKFKGKGTPALKGELRDGLNRKKEFMTLASRIARMDTSPLNTEPSQPPIGLRMAGEIMMELTPLDPDLLRVPRVRMYGIPRVMLTPGRGLGVYDWTDNSLIIPQFSPYGGHHKSFCYALAAFRWDNDEDRTLKDSYGLIKENRDKGIRALQESFSQDYFIWMTKERKGYRVLPKETSKWFRVHFKKPE
;
A
#
# COMPACT_ATOMS: atom_id res chain seq x y z
N MET A 1 31.18 2.09 6.14
CA MET A 1 31.93 2.84 7.17
C MET A 1 31.33 4.23 7.28
N VAL A 2 30.35 4.40 8.16
CA VAL A 2 29.77 5.71 8.50
C VAL A 2 30.67 6.31 9.57
N GLU A 3 31.76 6.98 9.16
CA GLU A 3 32.76 7.53 10.11
C GLU A 3 32.25 8.76 10.89
N LYS A 4 31.08 9.31 10.53
CA LYS A 4 30.40 10.42 11.22
C LYS A 4 28.90 10.15 11.29
N GLY A 5 28.29 10.29 12.47
CA GLY A 5 26.84 10.10 12.65
C GLY A 5 25.99 11.04 11.75
N PRO A 6 24.71 10.71 11.49
CA PRO A 6 23.88 11.44 10.52
C PRO A 6 23.78 12.95 10.79
N LEU A 7 23.60 13.38 12.05
CA LEU A 7 23.58 14.80 12.41
C LEU A 7 24.91 15.49 12.12
N ARG A 8 26.03 14.88 12.50
CA ARG A 8 27.36 15.42 12.22
C ARG A 8 27.63 15.56 10.72
N TYR A 9 27.23 14.57 9.92
CA TYR A 9 27.30 14.66 8.46
C TYR A 9 26.53 15.87 7.94
N VAL A 10 25.30 16.08 8.39
CA VAL A 10 24.46 17.19 7.93
C VAL A 10 25.06 18.55 8.31
N LEU A 11 25.57 18.70 9.53
CA LEU A 11 26.22 19.94 9.98
C LEU A 11 27.46 20.28 9.13
N ASP A 12 28.28 19.28 8.79
CA ASP A 12 29.46 19.45 7.95
C ASP A 12 29.06 19.78 6.50
N ARG A 13 28.08 19.05 5.94
CA ARG A 13 27.66 19.12 4.53
C ARG A 13 26.92 20.42 4.19
N TYR A 14 26.13 20.93 5.12
CA TYR A 14 25.23 22.09 4.95
C TYR A 14 25.71 23.33 5.70
N LYS A 15 27.02 23.44 5.96
CA LYS A 15 27.63 24.59 6.61
C LYS A 15 27.19 25.90 5.95
N GLY A 16 26.63 26.81 6.73
CA GLY A 16 26.12 28.11 6.27
C GLY A 16 24.65 28.12 5.83
N VAL A 17 23.98 26.96 5.76
CA VAL A 17 22.54 26.87 5.43
C VAL A 17 21.73 26.84 6.72
N GLN A 18 21.28 28.01 7.19
CA GLN A 18 20.64 28.15 8.52
C GLN A 18 19.40 27.28 8.71
N GLY A 19 18.58 27.07 7.67
CA GLY A 19 17.40 26.21 7.75
C GLY A 19 17.72 24.73 8.08
N VAL A 20 18.96 24.29 7.84
CA VAL A 20 19.46 22.96 8.19
C VAL A 20 20.29 23.00 9.47
N VAL A 21 21.23 23.96 9.54
CA VAL A 21 22.20 24.06 10.63
C VAL A 21 21.54 24.39 11.96
N ALA A 22 20.54 25.28 11.99
CA ALA A 22 19.87 25.66 13.23
C ALA A 22 19.17 24.46 13.92
N PRO A 23 18.26 23.72 13.26
CA PRO A 23 17.63 22.56 13.89
C PRO A 23 18.63 21.44 14.21
N ALA A 24 19.62 21.19 13.34
CA ALA A 24 20.65 20.17 13.60
C ALA A 24 21.55 20.52 14.79
N SER A 25 21.91 21.79 14.96
CA SER A 25 22.73 22.26 16.10
C SER A 25 21.97 22.19 17.41
N GLU A 26 20.66 22.52 17.38
CA GLU A 26 19.80 22.42 18.55
C GLU A 26 19.55 20.96 18.96
N LEU A 27 19.39 20.05 18.00
CA LEU A 27 19.37 18.61 18.27
C LEU A 27 20.69 18.16 18.91
N THR A 28 21.82 18.60 18.38
CA THR A 28 23.14 18.28 18.92
C THR A 28 23.32 18.80 20.35
N SER A 29 22.81 20.01 20.67
CA SER A 29 22.98 20.59 22.00
C SER A 29 22.18 19.89 23.10
N ILE A 30 21.05 19.25 22.75
CA ILE A 30 20.25 18.47 23.71
C ILE A 30 20.71 17.01 23.84
N SER A 31 21.57 16.53 22.95
CA SER A 31 21.99 15.11 22.87
C SER A 31 22.55 14.54 24.17
N SER A 32 23.53 15.23 24.78
CA SER A 32 24.22 14.76 25.98
C SER A 32 23.28 14.64 27.18
N GLU A 33 22.32 15.56 27.28
CA GLU A 33 21.32 15.55 28.34
C GLU A 33 20.28 14.45 28.10
N MET A 34 19.86 14.24 26.85
CA MET A 34 18.98 13.12 26.51
C MET A 34 19.64 11.77 26.79
N GLU A 35 20.93 11.63 26.51
CA GLU A 35 21.70 10.41 26.80
C GLU A 35 21.81 10.18 28.31
N ARG A 36 22.12 11.22 29.09
CA ARG A 36 22.19 11.16 30.56
C ARG A 36 20.87 10.72 31.20
N LEU A 37 19.75 11.23 30.70
CA LEU A 37 18.41 10.96 31.24
C LEU A 37 17.81 9.64 30.74
N ARG A 38 18.40 9.03 29.72
CA ARG A 38 17.84 7.82 29.08
C ARG A 38 17.81 6.66 30.07
N GLY A 39 16.63 6.05 30.20
CA GLY A 39 16.44 4.89 31.08
C GLY A 39 16.47 5.20 32.58
N SER A 40 16.51 6.48 32.99
CA SER A 40 16.39 6.86 34.40
C SER A 40 15.04 6.39 34.97
N GLU A 41 15.07 5.83 36.19
CA GLU A 41 13.86 5.44 36.92
C GLU A 41 13.23 6.63 37.68
N ASP A 42 13.98 7.72 37.87
CA ASP A 42 13.51 8.91 38.55
C ASP A 42 12.36 9.59 37.78
N VAL A 43 11.36 10.08 38.52
CA VAL A 43 10.14 10.64 37.93
C VAL A 43 10.41 11.96 37.23
N GLU A 44 11.25 12.83 37.80
CA GLU A 44 11.56 14.13 37.23
C GLU A 44 12.49 14.00 36.02
N ASP A 45 13.46 13.08 36.08
CA ASP A 45 14.30 12.75 34.93
C ASP A 45 13.47 12.22 33.75
N ARG A 46 12.49 11.34 34.01
CA ARG A 46 11.59 10.84 32.95
C ARG A 46 10.73 11.95 32.33
N LYS A 47 10.25 12.91 33.14
CA LYS A 47 9.52 14.08 32.64
C LYS A 47 10.43 14.98 31.79
N ALA A 48 11.65 15.22 32.24
CA ALA A 48 12.66 16.00 31.52
C ALA A 48 13.01 15.33 30.19
N TYR A 49 13.30 14.02 30.19
CA TYR A 49 13.56 13.23 28.99
C TYR A 49 12.40 13.32 27.99
N ARG A 50 11.15 13.14 28.44
CA ARG A 50 9.97 13.25 27.58
C ARG A 50 9.83 14.64 26.95
N THR A 51 10.15 15.68 27.71
CA THR A 51 10.13 17.07 27.21
C THR A 51 11.17 17.28 26.12
N LEU A 52 12.40 16.80 26.32
CA LEU A 52 13.47 16.84 25.31
C LEU A 52 13.11 15.99 24.09
N TRP A 53 12.49 14.83 24.28
CA TRP A 53 12.03 13.95 23.20
C TRP A 53 10.99 14.62 22.30
N LEU A 54 9.99 15.29 22.90
CA LEU A 54 9.00 16.07 22.15
C LEU A 54 9.63 17.23 21.39
N LYS A 55 10.61 17.91 22.01
CA LYS A 55 11.40 18.96 21.35
C LYS A 55 12.17 18.40 20.16
N ALA A 56 12.89 17.29 20.33
CA ALA A 56 13.64 16.64 19.25
C ALA A 56 12.73 16.18 18.10
N SER A 57 11.55 15.63 18.41
CA SER A 57 10.52 15.26 17.44
C SER A 57 10.02 16.46 16.61
N GLY A 58 9.89 17.64 17.24
CA GLY A 58 9.58 18.89 16.54
C GLY A 58 10.70 19.31 15.59
N LEU A 59 11.92 19.39 16.12
CA LEU A 59 13.13 19.79 15.37
C LEU A 59 13.45 18.85 14.21
N TYR A 60 13.11 17.57 14.33
CA TYR A 60 13.25 16.60 13.25
C TYR A 60 12.53 17.05 11.98
N LEU A 61 11.28 17.52 12.08
CA LEU A 61 10.54 17.92 10.89
C LEU A 61 11.07 19.22 10.28
N ASP A 62 11.51 20.15 11.13
CA ASP A 62 12.17 21.37 10.66
C ASP A 62 13.47 21.02 9.95
N LEU A 63 14.22 20.03 10.44
CA LEU A 63 15.41 19.50 9.78
C LEU A 63 15.08 18.84 8.44
N VAL A 64 14.07 17.97 8.38
CA VAL A 64 13.62 17.34 7.12
C VAL A 64 13.24 18.40 6.08
N TRP A 65 12.45 19.41 6.47
CA TRP A 65 12.11 20.51 5.59
C TRP A 65 13.34 21.32 5.17
N GLY A 66 14.23 21.64 6.11
CA GLY A 66 15.47 22.35 5.85
C GLY A 66 16.33 21.63 4.80
N LEU A 67 16.43 20.31 4.87
CA LEU A 67 17.17 19.49 3.88
C LEU A 67 16.54 19.59 2.49
N VAL A 68 15.20 19.54 2.40
CA VAL A 68 14.47 19.69 1.14
C VAL A 68 14.70 21.07 0.55
N GLU A 69 14.48 22.12 1.34
CA GLU A 69 14.63 23.51 0.91
C GLU A 69 16.07 23.82 0.46
N ALA A 70 17.06 23.38 1.25
CA ALA A 70 18.47 23.54 0.91
C ALA A 70 18.85 22.90 -0.43
N LYS A 71 18.23 21.76 -0.78
CA LYS A 71 18.46 21.10 -2.08
C LYS A 71 17.80 21.85 -3.23
N ILE A 72 16.60 22.40 -3.02
CA ILE A 72 15.91 23.20 -4.04
C ILE A 72 16.68 24.49 -4.32
N ASP A 73 17.21 25.13 -3.26
CA ASP A 73 17.91 26.42 -3.33
C ASP A 73 19.43 26.28 -3.57
N ALA A 74 19.94 25.05 -3.77
CA ALA A 74 21.37 24.78 -3.95
C ALA A 74 21.97 25.45 -5.21
N SER A 75 21.12 25.74 -6.19
CA SER A 75 21.47 26.40 -7.45
C SER A 75 20.45 27.49 -7.81
N LYS A 76 20.79 28.33 -8.80
CA LYS A 76 19.87 29.37 -9.31
C LYS A 76 18.55 28.79 -9.84
N GLU A 77 18.62 27.58 -10.39
CA GLU A 77 17.46 26.83 -10.86
C GLU A 77 17.23 25.60 -9.97
N PRO A 78 15.97 25.22 -9.70
CA PRO A 78 15.67 23.99 -8.98
C PRO A 78 16.23 22.76 -9.71
N PRO A 79 16.76 21.76 -8.97
CA PRO A 79 17.41 20.59 -9.56
C PRO A 79 16.47 19.73 -10.41
N GLU A 80 17.01 18.94 -11.33
CA GLU A 80 16.19 17.99 -12.12
C GLU A 80 15.53 16.91 -11.26
N ALA A 81 16.14 16.54 -10.13
CA ALA A 81 15.58 15.57 -9.20
C ALA A 81 15.97 15.90 -7.76
N LEU A 82 15.08 15.59 -6.82
CA LEU A 82 15.35 15.71 -5.40
C LEU A 82 15.95 14.39 -4.89
N ALA A 83 17.28 14.37 -4.71
CA ALA A 83 18.02 13.18 -4.29
C ALA A 83 18.57 13.31 -2.86
N PHE A 84 18.50 12.21 -2.12
CA PHE A 84 18.98 12.09 -0.75
C PHE A 84 20.16 11.09 -0.67
N SER A 85 21.20 11.50 0.07
CA SER A 85 22.34 10.66 0.48
C SER A 85 21.93 9.67 1.57
N THR A 86 22.79 8.70 1.86
CA THR A 86 22.54 7.65 2.85
C THR A 86 22.23 8.24 4.24
N GLU A 87 23.03 9.19 4.69
CA GLU A 87 22.87 9.85 5.99
C GLU A 87 21.57 10.67 6.07
N GLU A 88 21.22 11.36 4.99
CA GLU A 88 19.93 12.07 4.90
C GLU A 88 18.75 11.10 4.91
N ARG A 89 18.86 9.94 4.26
CA ARG A 89 17.82 8.90 4.28
C ARG A 89 17.69 8.26 5.66
N LEU A 90 18.79 8.05 6.39
CA LEU A 90 18.73 7.60 7.79
C LEU A 90 17.92 8.57 8.66
N ILE A 91 18.11 9.87 8.46
CA ILE A 91 17.29 10.89 9.13
C ILE A 91 15.85 10.78 8.62
N VAL A 92 15.59 11.04 7.35
CA VAL A 92 14.23 11.27 6.81
C VAL A 92 13.37 9.99 6.80
N ASP A 93 13.93 8.84 6.46
CA ASP A 93 13.16 7.60 6.31
C ASP A 93 13.07 6.81 7.61
N PHE A 94 14.05 6.92 8.52
CA PHE A 94 14.12 6.10 9.74
C PHE A 94 14.05 6.90 11.04
N GLY A 95 14.06 8.24 10.97
CA GLY A 95 14.11 9.07 12.17
C GLY A 95 15.39 8.84 12.98
N HIS A 96 16.47 8.40 12.33
CA HIS A 96 17.75 8.12 12.97
C HIS A 96 18.66 9.36 12.89
N LEU A 97 18.85 9.99 14.04
CA LEU A 97 19.66 11.21 14.16
C LEU A 97 21.12 10.91 14.56
N GLY A 98 21.34 9.79 15.26
CA GLY A 98 22.63 9.46 15.88
C GLY A 98 22.90 10.28 17.15
N ASP A 99 24.16 10.30 17.58
CA ASP A 99 24.72 11.20 18.60
C ASP A 99 23.85 11.37 19.87
N GLY A 100 23.75 10.35 20.73
CA GLY A 100 23.09 10.48 22.05
C GLY A 100 21.56 10.70 22.03
N ILE A 101 20.93 10.92 20.85
CA ILE A 101 19.48 11.13 20.71
C ILE A 101 18.76 9.82 20.37
N THR A 102 19.18 9.17 19.28
CA THR A 102 18.61 7.88 18.84
C THR A 102 19.73 6.86 18.71
N GLU A 103 19.47 5.64 19.17
CA GLU A 103 20.41 4.53 19.03
C GLU A 103 20.48 4.04 17.58
N HIS A 104 21.65 3.54 17.20
CA HIS A 104 21.87 2.93 15.90
C HIS A 104 21.19 1.56 15.84
N ASN A 105 20.42 1.34 14.79
CA ASN A 105 19.84 0.04 14.51
C ASN A 105 20.64 -0.63 13.37
N PRO A 106 21.24 -1.81 13.60
CA PRO A 106 22.11 -2.47 12.62
C PRO A 106 21.37 -2.91 11.35
N HIS A 107 20.04 -2.91 11.36
CA HIS A 107 19.24 -3.29 10.20
C HIS A 107 19.05 -2.15 9.19
N PHE A 108 19.31 -0.88 9.55
CA PHE A 108 19.03 0.25 8.66
C PHE A 108 19.77 0.19 7.33
N GLU A 109 21.07 -0.15 7.35
CA GLU A 109 21.86 -0.25 6.11
C GLU A 109 21.28 -1.30 5.17
N ARG A 110 20.89 -2.47 5.70
CA ARG A 110 20.25 -3.53 4.92
C ARG A 110 18.92 -3.08 4.33
N GLU A 111 18.08 -2.40 5.13
CA GLU A 111 16.74 -1.98 4.69
C GLU A 111 16.76 -0.78 3.74
N LEU A 112 17.83 0.03 3.72
CA LEU A 112 18.02 1.12 2.75
C LEU A 112 18.24 0.60 1.33
N GLU A 113 18.92 -0.54 1.21
CA GLU A 113 19.25 -1.21 -0.06
C GLU A 113 18.26 -2.33 -0.41
N ALA A 114 17.35 -2.68 0.50
CA ALA A 114 16.37 -3.73 0.27
C ALA A 114 15.36 -3.33 -0.81
N GLU A 115 15.24 -4.19 -1.82
CA GLU A 115 14.22 -4.05 -2.85
C GLU A 115 12.87 -4.61 -2.37
N ALA A 116 11.79 -3.96 -2.80
CA ALA A 116 10.43 -4.42 -2.66
C ALA A 116 10.23 -5.74 -3.40
N GLN A 117 9.29 -6.54 -2.91
CA GLN A 117 8.81 -7.66 -3.69
C GLN A 117 8.08 -7.14 -4.95
N LEU A 118 8.26 -7.84 -6.06
CA LEU A 118 7.44 -7.61 -7.24
C LEU A 118 5.99 -8.02 -6.94
N ASP A 119 5.15 -7.02 -6.74
CA ASP A 119 3.71 -7.19 -6.60
C ASP A 119 2.94 -5.99 -7.20
N ILE A 120 1.64 -5.94 -6.90
CA ILE A 120 0.69 -4.98 -7.47
C ILE A 120 0.76 -3.59 -6.82
N TYR A 121 1.37 -3.48 -5.65
CA TYR A 121 1.47 -2.25 -4.87
C TYR A 121 2.75 -1.50 -5.22
N GLN A 122 2.70 -0.18 -5.04
CA GLN A 122 3.89 0.65 -5.11
C GLN A 122 4.36 0.92 -3.68
N TYR A 123 5.59 0.50 -3.35
CA TYR A 123 6.19 0.76 -2.05
C TYR A 123 7.10 1.97 -2.13
N MET A 124 7.09 2.80 -1.09
CA MET A 124 7.89 4.01 -1.02
C MET A 124 8.22 4.39 0.41
N ARG A 125 9.27 5.19 0.59
CA ARG A 125 9.63 5.83 1.85
C ARG A 125 9.28 7.32 1.82
N LEU A 126 9.54 8.04 2.91
CA LEU A 126 9.22 9.47 2.99
C LEU A 126 10.07 10.31 2.01
N THR A 127 11.33 9.93 1.78
CA THR A 127 12.18 10.57 0.76
C THR A 127 11.63 10.41 -0.66
N ASP A 128 11.13 9.22 -1.00
CA ASP A 128 10.49 8.97 -2.30
C ASP A 128 9.22 9.81 -2.47
N TYR A 129 8.40 9.94 -1.42
CA TYR A 129 7.22 10.82 -1.43
C TYR A 129 7.58 12.28 -1.68
N LEU A 130 8.62 12.78 -1.01
CA LEU A 130 9.12 14.15 -1.20
C LEU A 130 9.64 14.34 -2.62
N ALA A 131 10.36 13.36 -3.18
CA ALA A 131 10.87 13.41 -4.54
C ALA A 131 9.76 13.36 -5.60
N GLU A 132 8.76 12.49 -5.43
CA GLU A 132 7.58 12.42 -6.31
C GLU A 132 6.80 13.74 -6.28
N THR A 133 6.54 14.27 -5.09
CA THR A 133 5.78 15.51 -4.92
C THR A 133 6.53 16.71 -5.48
N TYR A 134 7.85 16.78 -5.26
CA TYR A 134 8.72 17.75 -5.89
C TYR A 134 8.61 17.69 -7.41
N ALA A 135 8.77 16.50 -8.00
CA ALA A 135 8.72 16.32 -9.44
C ALA A 135 7.39 16.78 -10.05
N LEU A 136 6.28 16.44 -9.39
CA LEU A 136 4.94 16.89 -9.80
C LEU A 136 4.77 18.42 -9.71
N LEU A 137 5.23 19.05 -8.64
CA LEU A 137 5.08 20.50 -8.42
C LEU A 137 5.97 21.32 -9.36
N PHE A 138 7.19 20.86 -9.60
CA PHE A 138 8.19 21.56 -10.41
C PHE A 138 8.18 21.13 -11.90
N GLY A 139 7.30 20.19 -12.27
CA GLY A 139 7.23 19.68 -13.64
C GLY A 139 8.50 18.94 -14.08
N LYS A 140 9.17 18.26 -13.16
CA LYS A 140 10.41 17.52 -13.39
C LYS A 140 10.12 16.02 -13.60
N PRO A 141 11.02 15.27 -14.25
CA PRO A 141 10.87 13.82 -14.39
C PRO A 141 10.97 13.12 -13.03
N TYR A 142 10.24 12.01 -12.87
CA TYR A 142 10.32 11.12 -11.71
C TYR A 142 10.47 9.68 -12.18
N GLN A 143 11.50 9.00 -11.70
CA GLN A 143 11.83 7.63 -12.11
C GLN A 143 11.08 6.56 -11.31
N GLY A 144 10.32 6.96 -10.29
CA GLY A 144 9.70 6.04 -9.34
C GLY A 144 10.49 5.92 -8.03
N PRO A 145 9.90 5.27 -7.02
CA PRO A 145 10.53 5.12 -5.71
C PRO A 145 11.70 4.13 -5.77
N ARG A 146 12.73 4.41 -4.97
CA ARG A 146 13.95 3.59 -4.94
C ARG A 146 13.68 2.19 -4.38
N GLY A 147 14.29 1.20 -5.01
CA GLY A 147 14.14 -0.21 -4.62
C GLY A 147 12.77 -0.80 -4.92
N SER A 148 11.87 -0.10 -5.63
CA SER A 148 10.61 -0.69 -6.08
C SER A 148 10.72 -1.15 -7.53
N CYS A 149 10.00 -2.21 -7.88
CA CYS A 149 10.00 -2.71 -9.26
C CYS A 149 9.33 -1.71 -10.21
N GLY A 150 9.87 -1.60 -11.42
CA GLY A 150 9.34 -0.71 -12.46
C GLY A 150 7.94 -1.12 -12.92
N MET A 151 7.13 -0.15 -13.34
CA MET A 151 5.76 -0.43 -13.82
C MET A 151 5.77 -1.34 -15.06
N GLU A 152 6.69 -1.11 -16.00
CA GLU A 152 6.83 -1.92 -17.20
C GLU A 152 7.18 -3.37 -16.87
N GLU A 153 8.13 -3.57 -15.95
CA GLU A 153 8.52 -4.88 -15.44
C GLU A 153 7.34 -5.59 -14.78
N LYS A 154 6.55 -4.89 -13.94
CA LYS A 154 5.32 -5.43 -13.35
C LYS A 154 4.32 -5.85 -14.43
N ILE A 155 4.05 -4.98 -15.41
CA ILE A 155 3.09 -5.27 -16.49
C ILE A 155 3.53 -6.51 -17.27
N GLN A 156 4.81 -6.59 -17.64
CA GLN A 156 5.34 -7.72 -18.37
C GLN A 156 5.24 -9.01 -17.55
N ARG A 157 5.69 -8.99 -16.29
CA ARG A 157 5.69 -10.19 -15.45
C ARG A 157 4.28 -10.72 -15.18
N PHE A 158 3.33 -9.83 -14.85
CA PHE A 158 1.95 -10.25 -14.63
C PHE A 158 1.26 -10.73 -15.92
N ALA A 159 1.68 -10.22 -17.09
CA ALA A 159 1.23 -10.76 -18.38
C ALA A 159 1.74 -12.20 -18.61
N GLU A 160 3.02 -12.46 -18.33
CA GLU A 160 3.61 -13.79 -18.43
C GLU A 160 3.00 -14.77 -17.44
N GLU A 161 2.74 -14.34 -16.20
CA GLU A 161 2.06 -15.15 -15.19
C GLU A 161 0.62 -15.49 -15.59
N LEU A 162 -0.12 -14.52 -16.14
CA LEU A 162 -1.47 -14.73 -16.64
C LEU A 162 -1.47 -15.77 -17.77
N SER A 163 -0.61 -15.60 -18.78
CA SER A 163 -0.50 -16.53 -19.91
C SER A 163 -0.13 -17.95 -19.47
N ASN A 164 0.82 -18.08 -18.53
CA ASN A 164 1.17 -19.38 -17.97
C ASN A 164 0.01 -20.04 -17.22
N LEU A 165 -0.79 -19.25 -16.51
CA LEU A 165 -1.92 -19.73 -15.76
C LEU A 165 -3.10 -20.12 -16.68
N GLU A 166 -3.34 -19.36 -17.75
CA GLU A 166 -4.31 -19.71 -18.80
C GLU A 166 -3.95 -21.05 -19.43
N ARG A 167 -2.68 -21.26 -19.79
CA ARG A 167 -2.20 -22.54 -20.30
C ARG A 167 -2.42 -23.69 -19.32
N ARG A 168 -2.13 -23.48 -18.03
CA ARG A 168 -2.37 -24.50 -16.98
C ARG A 168 -3.85 -24.80 -16.81
N ARG A 169 -4.71 -23.77 -16.81
CA ARG A 169 -6.17 -23.91 -16.75
C ARG A 169 -6.68 -24.69 -17.97
N ARG A 170 -6.25 -24.32 -19.17
CA ARG A 170 -6.59 -25.00 -20.43
C ARG A 170 -6.23 -26.48 -20.36
N MET A 171 -4.99 -26.82 -19.98
CA MET A 171 -4.55 -28.21 -19.82
C MET A 171 -5.40 -28.98 -18.80
N ALA A 172 -5.65 -28.39 -17.62
CA ALA A 172 -6.43 -29.03 -16.57
C ALA A 172 -7.89 -29.28 -17.03
N VAL A 173 -8.54 -28.27 -17.61
CA VAL A 173 -9.91 -28.37 -18.12
C VAL A 173 -10.00 -29.37 -19.27
N SER A 174 -9.12 -29.30 -20.27
CA SER A 174 -9.12 -30.27 -21.39
C SER A 174 -8.89 -31.70 -20.91
N THR A 175 -8.02 -31.92 -19.92
CA THR A 175 -7.76 -33.25 -19.36
C THR A 175 -9.00 -33.84 -18.68
N VAL A 176 -9.77 -33.00 -17.98
CA VAL A 176 -10.99 -33.43 -17.29
C VAL A 176 -12.13 -33.64 -18.29
N LEU A 177 -12.40 -32.64 -19.14
CA LEU A 177 -13.57 -32.65 -20.02
C LEU A 177 -13.45 -33.63 -21.19
N SER A 178 -12.22 -33.98 -21.65
CA SER A 178 -12.02 -35.04 -22.65
C SER A 178 -12.44 -36.44 -22.16
N ARG A 179 -12.60 -36.63 -20.84
CA ARG A 179 -13.10 -37.87 -20.24
C ARG A 179 -14.63 -37.90 -20.13
N CYS A 180 -15.30 -36.79 -20.41
CA CYS A 180 -16.76 -36.71 -20.46
C CYS A 180 -17.24 -37.14 -21.86
N SER A 181 -17.89 -38.29 -21.94
CA SER A 181 -18.41 -38.83 -23.21
C SER A 181 -19.47 -37.96 -23.89
N SER A 182 -20.07 -37.00 -23.17
CA SER A 182 -21.12 -36.12 -23.68
C SER A 182 -20.60 -34.79 -24.25
N LEU A 183 -19.29 -34.53 -24.23
CA LEU A 183 -18.70 -33.28 -24.70
C LEU A 183 -17.74 -33.59 -25.85
N SER A 184 -17.85 -32.85 -26.95
CA SER A 184 -16.88 -32.93 -28.04
C SER A 184 -15.64 -32.09 -27.73
N ASP A 185 -14.48 -32.51 -28.26
CA ASP A 185 -13.24 -31.75 -28.12
C ASP A 185 -13.36 -30.34 -28.73
N GLU A 186 -14.10 -30.19 -29.83
CA GLU A 186 -14.34 -28.89 -30.47
C GLU A 186 -15.13 -27.93 -29.55
N GLU A 187 -16.17 -28.41 -28.87
CA GLU A 187 -16.92 -27.61 -27.89
C GLU A 187 -16.03 -27.16 -26.73
N VAL A 188 -15.20 -28.06 -26.20
CA VAL A 188 -14.28 -27.75 -25.10
C VAL A 188 -13.24 -26.72 -25.52
N GLN A 189 -12.64 -26.86 -26.71
CA GLN A 189 -11.67 -25.89 -27.22
C GLN A 189 -12.33 -24.54 -27.54
N GLY A 190 -13.58 -24.53 -28.02
CA GLY A 190 -14.36 -23.32 -28.24
C GLY A 190 -14.56 -22.52 -26.95
N ILE A 191 -15.03 -23.18 -25.88
CA ILE A 191 -15.20 -22.58 -24.55
C ILE A 191 -13.88 -22.00 -24.04
N LEU A 192 -12.79 -22.77 -24.13
CA LEU A 192 -11.48 -22.34 -23.63
C LEU A 192 -10.92 -21.15 -24.43
N THR A 193 -11.14 -21.13 -25.74
CA THR A 193 -10.70 -20.03 -26.61
C THR A 193 -11.49 -18.76 -26.31
N ASP A 194 -12.82 -18.83 -26.20
CA ASP A 194 -13.64 -17.68 -25.84
C ASP A 194 -13.29 -17.13 -24.45
N LEU A 195 -12.96 -18.00 -23.49
CA LEU A 195 -12.50 -17.58 -22.16
C LEU A 195 -11.15 -16.86 -22.18
N GLU A 196 -10.23 -17.19 -23.08
CA GLU A 196 -8.90 -16.58 -23.14
C GLU A 196 -8.92 -15.29 -23.97
N GLU A 197 -9.49 -15.33 -25.16
CA GLU A 197 -9.51 -14.18 -26.08
C GLU A 197 -10.32 -13.00 -25.55
N ASN A 198 -11.36 -13.28 -24.74
CA ASN A 198 -12.28 -12.24 -24.26
C ASN A 198 -12.05 -11.83 -22.79
N LEU A 199 -11.13 -12.48 -22.06
CA LEU A 199 -10.91 -12.24 -20.62
C LEU A 199 -10.61 -10.77 -20.31
N MET A 200 -9.71 -10.15 -21.09
CA MET A 200 -9.28 -8.78 -20.81
C MET A 200 -10.39 -7.77 -21.04
N ILE A 201 -11.16 -7.91 -22.12
CA ILE A 201 -12.30 -7.02 -22.40
C ILE A 201 -13.41 -7.22 -21.36
N HIS A 202 -13.73 -8.46 -21.00
CA HIS A 202 -14.65 -8.74 -19.91
C HIS A 202 -14.20 -8.06 -18.61
N THR A 203 -12.92 -8.20 -18.26
CA THR A 203 -12.34 -7.59 -17.07
C THR A 203 -12.42 -6.06 -17.11
N GLU A 204 -12.07 -5.44 -18.24
CA GLU A 204 -12.21 -3.99 -18.42
C GLU A 204 -13.67 -3.52 -18.29
N PHE A 205 -14.63 -4.31 -18.77
CA PHE A 205 -16.06 -4.03 -18.67
C PHE A 205 -16.54 -4.06 -17.22
N GLN A 206 -16.16 -5.10 -16.46
CA GLN A 206 -16.47 -5.23 -15.03
C GLN A 206 -15.87 -4.07 -14.22
N LEU A 207 -14.64 -3.67 -14.54
CA LEU A 207 -13.96 -2.55 -13.88
C LEU A 207 -14.42 -1.17 -14.38
N ARG A 208 -15.23 -1.11 -15.45
CA ARG A 208 -15.70 0.12 -16.10
C ARG A 208 -14.54 1.08 -16.42
N THR A 209 -13.52 0.56 -17.09
CA THR A 209 -12.34 1.35 -17.46
C THR A 209 -12.72 2.56 -18.32
N ARG A 210 -11.83 3.55 -18.39
CA ARG A 210 -12.04 4.74 -19.24
C ARG A 210 -12.28 4.34 -20.70
N ARG A 211 -11.48 3.41 -21.22
CA ARG A 211 -11.61 2.86 -22.57
C ARG A 211 -13.01 2.32 -22.86
N ILE A 212 -13.60 1.56 -21.94
CA ILE A 212 -14.97 1.04 -22.12
C ILE A 212 -16.01 2.16 -22.01
N ARG A 213 -15.84 3.11 -21.08
CA ARG A 213 -16.80 4.22 -20.88
C ARG A 213 -16.84 5.23 -22.02
N GLU A 214 -15.72 5.43 -22.69
CA GLU A 214 -15.58 6.38 -23.79
C GLU A 214 -15.82 5.75 -25.18
N ALA A 215 -15.95 4.43 -25.26
CA ALA A 215 -16.23 3.72 -26.51
C ALA A 215 -17.60 4.09 -27.09
N GLN A 216 -17.68 4.25 -28.41
CA GLN A 216 -18.92 4.58 -29.13
C GLN A 216 -19.06 3.78 -30.42
N GLY A 217 -20.31 3.68 -30.92
CA GLY A 217 -20.63 3.02 -32.19
C GLY A 217 -20.15 1.58 -32.25
N SER A 218 -19.52 1.21 -33.37
CA SER A 218 -19.05 -0.15 -33.66
C SER A 218 -17.99 -0.65 -32.66
N GLU A 219 -17.24 0.25 -32.01
CA GLU A 219 -16.27 -0.15 -30.99
C GLU A 219 -16.97 -0.67 -29.73
N MET A 220 -18.03 0.02 -29.28
CA MET A 220 -18.81 -0.40 -28.13
C MET A 220 -19.57 -1.71 -28.39
N GLU A 221 -20.16 -1.85 -29.58
CA GLU A 221 -20.82 -3.09 -30.02
C GLU A 221 -19.86 -4.28 -29.93
N ARG A 222 -18.62 -4.12 -30.44
CA ARG A 222 -17.58 -5.14 -30.34
C ARG A 222 -17.25 -5.49 -28.88
N TYR A 223 -17.07 -4.50 -28.00
CA TYR A 223 -16.78 -4.77 -26.59
C TYR A 223 -17.93 -5.48 -25.87
N MET A 224 -19.19 -5.12 -26.18
CA MET A 224 -20.36 -5.82 -25.63
C MET A 224 -20.43 -7.27 -26.11
N GLU A 225 -20.14 -7.54 -27.38
CA GLU A 225 -20.10 -8.89 -27.93
C GLU A 225 -19.02 -9.73 -27.26
N GLN A 226 -17.79 -9.22 -27.15
CA GLN A 226 -16.67 -9.90 -26.48
C GLN A 226 -16.97 -10.19 -25.01
N ASN A 227 -17.54 -9.22 -24.28
CA ASN A 227 -17.97 -9.44 -22.90
C ASN A 227 -19.01 -10.56 -22.80
N LYS A 228 -20.00 -10.57 -23.69
CA LYS A 228 -21.05 -11.59 -23.72
C LYS A 228 -20.49 -12.97 -24.05
N ARG A 229 -19.54 -13.08 -24.98
CA ARG A 229 -18.86 -14.35 -25.31
C ARG A 229 -18.13 -14.92 -24.09
N TYR A 230 -17.41 -14.08 -23.35
CA TYR A 230 -16.78 -14.52 -22.10
C TYR A 230 -17.81 -15.02 -21.07
N GLU A 231 -18.90 -14.29 -20.85
CA GLU A 231 -19.95 -14.67 -19.89
C GLU A 231 -20.64 -16.00 -20.25
N ILE A 232 -20.86 -16.24 -21.54
CA ILE A 232 -21.40 -17.50 -22.05
C ILE A 232 -20.39 -18.63 -21.82
N ALA A 233 -19.14 -18.45 -22.23
CA ALA A 233 -18.10 -19.46 -22.08
C ALA A 233 -17.82 -19.80 -20.61
N GLU A 234 -17.87 -18.82 -19.71
CA GLU A 234 -17.73 -19.05 -18.26
C GLU A 234 -18.90 -19.88 -17.72
N ARG A 235 -20.14 -19.55 -18.11
CA ARG A 235 -21.32 -20.33 -17.74
C ARG A 235 -21.24 -21.76 -18.24
N ASP A 236 -20.82 -21.94 -19.50
CA ASP A 236 -20.67 -23.25 -20.11
C ASP A 236 -19.55 -24.06 -19.47
N LEU A 237 -18.42 -23.44 -19.11
CA LEU A 237 -17.37 -24.09 -18.33
C LEU A 237 -17.92 -24.61 -17.00
N MET A 238 -18.65 -23.78 -16.23
CA MET A 238 -19.20 -24.21 -14.94
C MET A 238 -20.20 -25.36 -15.10
N ARG A 239 -21.04 -25.30 -16.14
CA ARG A 239 -21.96 -26.39 -16.49
C ARG A 239 -21.22 -27.69 -16.80
N CYS A 240 -20.19 -27.62 -17.64
CA CYS A 240 -19.39 -28.77 -18.05
C CYS A 240 -18.62 -29.38 -16.88
N LEU A 241 -18.01 -28.56 -16.01
CA LEU A 241 -17.32 -29.04 -14.81
C LEU A 241 -18.30 -29.69 -13.82
N GLY A 242 -19.48 -29.11 -13.63
CA GLY A 242 -20.52 -29.70 -12.78
C GLY A 242 -21.05 -31.04 -13.32
N GLN A 243 -21.07 -31.20 -14.65
CA GLN A 243 -21.37 -32.48 -15.27
C GLN A 243 -20.22 -33.48 -15.11
N ALA A 244 -18.98 -33.07 -15.36
CA ALA A 244 -17.80 -33.90 -15.16
C ALA A 244 -17.70 -34.44 -13.73
N ASN A 245 -18.04 -33.63 -12.72
CA ASN A 245 -18.01 -34.04 -11.31
C ASN A 245 -19.03 -35.15 -10.98
N ARG A 246 -20.06 -35.33 -11.81
CA ARG A 246 -21.04 -36.42 -11.69
C ARG A 246 -20.65 -37.64 -12.53
N ASP A 247 -20.11 -37.39 -13.72
CA ASP A 247 -19.96 -38.42 -14.75
C ASP A 247 -18.56 -39.06 -14.75
N VAL A 248 -17.54 -38.40 -14.20
CA VAL A 248 -16.14 -38.86 -14.19
C VAL A 248 -15.73 -39.26 -12.78
N HIS A 249 -15.61 -40.57 -12.53
CA HIS A 249 -15.33 -41.13 -11.19
C HIS A 249 -14.04 -40.59 -10.52
N GLU A 250 -13.01 -40.24 -11.31
CA GLU A 250 -11.74 -39.70 -10.80
C GLU A 250 -11.77 -38.19 -10.56
N PHE A 251 -12.80 -37.49 -11.05
CA PHE A 251 -12.95 -36.04 -10.92
C PHE A 251 -14.01 -35.75 -9.86
N GLY A 252 -13.58 -35.75 -8.60
CA GLY A 252 -14.42 -35.36 -7.46
C GLY A 252 -14.22 -33.89 -7.04
N ASP A 253 -14.92 -33.49 -5.96
CA ASP A 253 -14.96 -32.11 -5.46
C ASP A 253 -13.57 -31.48 -5.22
N GLY A 254 -12.58 -32.28 -4.84
CA GLY A 254 -11.20 -31.83 -4.65
C GLY A 254 -10.51 -31.39 -5.95
N GLU A 255 -10.70 -32.13 -7.05
CA GLU A 255 -10.17 -31.76 -8.36
C GLU A 255 -10.94 -30.60 -8.97
N MET A 256 -12.27 -30.59 -8.80
CA MET A 256 -13.10 -29.45 -9.20
C MET A 256 -12.64 -28.16 -8.51
N SER A 257 -12.37 -28.22 -7.20
CA SER A 257 -11.85 -27.08 -6.44
C SER A 257 -10.50 -26.59 -6.98
N LYS A 258 -9.61 -27.48 -7.43
CA LYS A 258 -8.32 -27.09 -8.03
C LYS A 258 -8.50 -26.39 -9.37
N VAL A 259 -9.41 -26.88 -10.23
CA VAL A 259 -9.71 -26.24 -11.52
C VAL A 259 -10.34 -24.87 -11.32
N LEU A 260 -11.31 -24.77 -10.40
CA LEU A 260 -11.94 -23.49 -10.05
C LEU A 260 -10.92 -22.50 -9.47
N ALA A 261 -9.98 -22.97 -8.63
CA ALA A 261 -8.91 -22.13 -8.11
C ALA A 261 -8.01 -21.56 -9.21
N LEU A 262 -7.67 -22.36 -10.24
CA LEU A 262 -6.93 -21.88 -11.42
C LEU A 262 -7.74 -20.83 -12.20
N HIS A 263 -9.02 -21.09 -12.43
CA HIS A 263 -9.91 -20.16 -13.14
C HIS A 263 -10.06 -18.82 -12.39
N ASP A 264 -10.36 -18.86 -11.09
CA ASP A 264 -10.45 -17.68 -10.23
C ASP A 264 -9.14 -16.88 -10.19
N ARG A 265 -8.01 -17.59 -10.11
CA ARG A 265 -6.70 -16.94 -10.13
C ARG A 265 -6.39 -16.28 -11.48
N THR A 266 -6.90 -16.82 -12.58
CA THR A 266 -6.78 -16.23 -13.93
C THR A 266 -7.54 -14.90 -13.98
N LYS A 267 -8.79 -14.87 -13.51
CA LYS A 267 -9.57 -13.63 -13.40
C LYS A 267 -8.89 -12.61 -12.48
N PHE A 268 -8.33 -13.06 -11.36
CA PHE A 268 -7.60 -12.17 -10.46
C PHE A 268 -6.39 -11.51 -11.16
N LEU A 269 -5.54 -12.28 -11.84
CA LEU A 269 -4.39 -11.74 -12.57
C LEU A 269 -4.80 -10.79 -13.70
N ALA A 270 -5.87 -11.08 -14.43
CA ALA A 270 -6.41 -10.16 -15.44
C ALA A 270 -6.85 -8.82 -14.83
N ASN A 271 -7.55 -8.84 -13.68
CA ASN A 271 -7.91 -7.61 -12.96
C ASN A 271 -6.67 -6.79 -12.61
N LEU A 272 -5.62 -7.44 -12.08
CA LEU A 272 -4.36 -6.77 -11.75
C LEU A 272 -3.69 -6.15 -12.96
N GLN A 273 -3.64 -6.86 -14.08
CA GLN A 273 -3.04 -6.35 -15.31
C GLN A 273 -3.78 -5.11 -15.83
N VAL A 274 -5.12 -5.10 -15.77
CA VAL A 274 -5.93 -3.92 -16.11
C VAL A 274 -5.61 -2.75 -15.16
N HIS A 275 -5.48 -3.00 -13.85
CA HIS A 275 -5.09 -1.94 -12.91
C HIS A 275 -3.72 -1.35 -13.24
N LEU A 276 -2.69 -2.19 -13.43
CA LEU A 276 -1.33 -1.76 -13.72
C LEU A 276 -1.24 -0.95 -15.03
N ARG A 277 -1.91 -1.40 -16.09
CA ARG A 277 -1.98 -0.65 -17.36
C ARG A 277 -2.65 0.73 -17.18
N ASN A 278 -3.67 0.81 -16.34
CA ASN A 278 -4.34 2.06 -16.05
C ASN A 278 -3.49 3.00 -15.17
N GLU A 279 -2.59 2.49 -14.34
CA GLU A 279 -1.71 3.34 -13.50
C GLU A 279 -0.82 4.26 -14.35
N GLU A 280 -0.31 3.80 -15.48
CA GLU A 280 0.49 4.65 -16.38
C GLU A 280 -0.33 5.86 -16.88
N GLN A 281 -1.58 5.61 -17.32
CA GLN A 281 -2.47 6.68 -17.77
C GLN A 281 -2.86 7.62 -16.62
N ARG A 282 -3.05 7.09 -15.41
CA ARG A 282 -3.33 7.90 -14.21
C ARG A 282 -2.16 8.79 -13.86
N TRP A 283 -0.93 8.27 -13.92
CA TRP A 283 0.27 9.05 -13.68
C TRP A 283 0.40 10.21 -14.67
N ARG A 284 0.22 9.94 -15.97
CA ARG A 284 0.21 11.00 -17.01
C ARG A 284 -0.84 12.07 -16.72
N THR A 285 -2.06 11.64 -16.40
CA THR A 285 -3.16 12.55 -16.04
C THR A 285 -2.83 13.38 -14.79
N ARG A 286 -2.21 12.76 -13.78
CA ARG A 286 -1.80 13.44 -12.55
C ARG A 286 -0.73 14.51 -12.83
N VAL A 287 0.26 14.20 -13.65
CA VAL A 287 1.29 15.16 -14.10
C VAL A 287 0.63 16.35 -14.80
N GLU A 288 -0.27 16.10 -15.76
CA GLU A 288 -0.98 17.16 -16.48
C GLU A 288 -1.81 18.05 -15.54
N LEU A 289 -2.54 17.45 -14.59
CA LEU A 289 -3.34 18.19 -13.61
C LEU A 289 -2.47 19.08 -12.72
N PHE A 290 -1.33 18.58 -12.25
CA PHE A 290 -0.39 19.36 -11.45
C PHE A 290 0.23 20.51 -12.27
N GLN A 291 0.69 20.23 -13.48
CA GLN A 291 1.21 21.25 -14.39
C GLN A 291 0.18 22.35 -14.66
N ARG A 292 -1.10 21.99 -14.85
CA ARG A 292 -2.19 22.97 -15.02
C ARG A 292 -2.43 23.76 -13.74
N LYS A 293 -2.52 23.10 -12.59
CA LYS A 293 -2.82 23.72 -11.28
C LYS A 293 -1.75 24.71 -10.86
N PHE A 294 -0.48 24.39 -11.12
CA PHE A 294 0.66 25.17 -10.65
C PHE A 294 1.37 25.96 -11.76
N LYS A 295 0.76 26.04 -12.96
CA LYS A 295 1.29 26.85 -14.07
C LYS A 295 1.52 28.29 -13.62
N GLY A 296 2.74 28.80 -13.86
CA GLY A 296 3.12 30.18 -13.55
C GLY A 296 3.31 30.49 -12.06
N LYS A 297 3.26 29.50 -11.17
CA LYS A 297 3.62 29.67 -9.76
C LYS A 297 5.14 29.73 -9.62
N GLY A 298 5.65 30.71 -8.87
CA GLY A 298 7.07 30.82 -8.58
C GLY A 298 7.55 29.81 -7.55
N THR A 299 8.88 29.57 -7.50
CA THR A 299 9.53 28.64 -6.56
C THR A 299 9.07 28.77 -5.10
N PRO A 300 8.92 29.97 -4.51
CA PRO A 300 8.45 30.09 -3.12
C PRO A 300 7.06 29.48 -2.89
N ALA A 301 6.14 29.64 -3.84
CA ALA A 301 4.79 29.07 -3.73
C ALA A 301 4.82 27.54 -3.84
N LEU A 302 5.62 27.00 -4.75
CA LEU A 302 5.80 25.55 -4.91
C LEU A 302 6.45 24.92 -3.68
N LYS A 303 7.44 25.59 -3.07
CA LYS A 303 8.01 25.18 -1.78
C LYS A 303 6.94 25.14 -0.68
N GLY A 304 6.06 26.14 -0.62
CA GLY A 304 4.93 26.16 0.32
C GLY A 304 4.05 24.91 0.20
N GLU A 305 3.64 24.55 -1.02
CA GLU A 305 2.81 23.35 -1.28
C GLU A 305 3.51 22.05 -0.89
N LEU A 306 4.82 21.96 -1.14
CA LEU A 306 5.62 20.80 -0.74
C LEU A 306 5.72 20.70 0.79
N ARG A 307 5.92 21.83 1.49
CA ARG A 307 5.92 21.88 2.96
C ARG A 307 4.57 21.49 3.54
N ASP A 308 3.48 21.95 2.95
CA ASP A 308 2.12 21.56 3.35
C ASP A 308 1.88 20.06 3.15
N GLY A 309 2.42 19.48 2.07
CA GLY A 309 2.43 18.03 1.86
C GLY A 309 3.13 17.27 2.98
N LEU A 310 4.34 17.70 3.38
CA LEU A 310 5.08 17.12 4.50
C LEU A 310 4.31 17.26 5.82
N ASN A 311 3.72 18.42 6.09
CA ASN A 311 2.91 18.65 7.29
C ASN A 311 1.67 17.74 7.34
N ARG A 312 1.00 17.50 6.21
CA ARG A 312 -0.09 16.50 6.15
C ARG A 312 0.41 15.10 6.48
N LYS A 313 1.57 14.67 5.95
CA LYS A 313 2.14 13.36 6.30
C LYS A 313 2.47 13.24 7.79
N LYS A 314 2.98 14.31 8.42
CA LYS A 314 3.16 14.36 9.88
C LYS A 314 1.86 14.06 10.63
N GLU A 315 0.72 14.60 10.19
CA GLU A 315 -0.57 14.37 10.86
C GLU A 315 -0.95 12.88 10.83
N PHE A 316 -0.77 12.20 9.70
CA PHE A 316 -1.01 10.76 9.59
C PHE A 316 -0.03 9.92 10.39
N MET A 317 1.26 10.29 10.41
CA MET A 317 2.26 9.63 11.28
C MET A 317 1.87 9.79 12.77
N THR A 318 1.40 10.97 13.16
CA THR A 318 0.91 11.24 14.53
C THR A 318 -0.34 10.41 14.83
N LEU A 319 -1.27 10.30 13.89
CA LEU A 319 -2.47 9.47 14.02
C LEU A 319 -2.11 7.99 14.23
N ALA A 320 -1.14 7.49 13.48
CA ALA A 320 -0.66 6.11 13.58
C ALA A 320 -0.15 5.76 14.99
N SER A 321 0.63 6.65 15.62
CA SER A 321 1.06 6.48 17.01
C SER A 321 -0.10 6.62 18.01
N ARG A 322 -1.04 7.55 17.80
CA ARG A 322 -2.19 7.76 18.68
C ARG A 322 -3.14 6.57 18.74
N ILE A 323 -3.45 5.97 17.58
CA ILE A 323 -4.31 4.77 17.51
C ILE A 323 -3.64 3.61 18.26
N ALA A 324 -2.32 3.53 18.21
CA ALA A 324 -1.54 2.57 18.98
C ALA A 324 -1.41 2.91 20.47
N ARG A 325 -1.86 4.09 20.92
CA ARG A 325 -1.64 4.64 22.28
C ARG A 325 -0.15 4.77 22.64
N MET A 326 0.63 5.23 21.67
CA MET A 326 2.08 5.43 21.79
C MET A 326 2.46 6.91 21.77
N ASP A 327 3.67 7.23 22.23
CA ASP A 327 4.22 8.57 22.08
C ASP A 327 4.35 8.93 20.59
N THR A 328 3.88 10.14 20.25
CA THR A 328 3.87 10.64 18.88
C THR A 328 5.25 11.17 18.50
N SER A 329 6.06 10.32 17.88
CA SER A 329 7.40 10.70 17.43
C SER A 329 7.78 9.96 16.15
N PRO A 330 8.39 10.66 15.18
CA PRO A 330 9.02 10.03 14.03
C PRO A 330 10.39 9.44 14.39
N LEU A 331 10.97 9.77 15.55
CA LEU A 331 12.32 9.34 15.90
C LEU A 331 12.38 7.84 16.17
N ASN A 332 13.53 7.23 15.85
CA ASN A 332 13.77 5.83 16.15
C ASN A 332 13.77 5.59 17.67
N THR A 333 12.91 4.68 18.15
CA THR A 333 12.87 4.23 19.56
C THR A 333 13.35 2.80 19.76
N GLU A 334 13.60 2.04 18.69
CA GLU A 334 13.82 0.60 18.76
C GLU A 334 15.23 0.26 18.22
N PRO A 335 16.25 0.15 19.09
CA PRO A 335 17.62 -0.13 18.66
C PRO A 335 17.81 -1.54 18.11
N SER A 336 17.04 -2.51 18.62
CA SER A 336 17.24 -3.94 18.37
C SER A 336 16.16 -4.58 17.52
N GLN A 337 14.96 -4.00 17.45
CA GLN A 337 13.90 -4.53 16.60
C GLN A 337 14.18 -4.16 15.14
N PRO A 338 14.15 -5.10 14.18
CA PRO A 338 14.27 -4.74 12.77
C PRO A 338 13.08 -3.86 12.35
N PRO A 339 13.30 -2.73 11.67
CA PRO A 339 12.22 -1.98 11.05
C PRO A 339 11.62 -2.81 9.91
N ILE A 340 10.36 -2.55 9.57
CA ILE A 340 9.80 -3.17 8.37
C ILE A 340 10.47 -2.64 7.10
N GLY A 341 10.93 -3.58 6.28
CA GLY A 341 11.48 -3.34 4.94
C GLY A 341 10.42 -3.34 3.85
N LEU A 342 10.80 -2.85 2.66
CA LEU A 342 9.94 -2.89 1.48
C LEU A 342 9.60 -4.33 1.06
N ARG A 343 10.56 -5.27 1.19
CA ARG A 343 10.34 -6.69 0.90
C ARG A 343 9.26 -7.31 1.80
N MET A 344 9.42 -7.16 3.11
CA MET A 344 8.47 -7.72 4.09
C MET A 344 7.09 -7.05 3.99
N ALA A 345 7.05 -5.75 3.67
CA ALA A 345 5.79 -5.07 3.34
C ALA A 345 5.09 -5.74 2.14
N GLY A 346 5.85 -6.06 1.09
CA GLY A 346 5.44 -6.85 -0.06
C GLY A 346 4.80 -8.19 0.32
N GLU A 347 5.54 -8.98 1.08
CA GLU A 347 5.11 -10.31 1.52
C GLU A 347 3.79 -10.25 2.30
N ILE A 348 3.66 -9.29 3.23
CA ILE A 348 2.45 -9.09 4.03
C ILE A 348 1.26 -8.69 3.15
N MET A 349 1.44 -7.73 2.24
CA MET A 349 0.35 -7.29 1.35
C MET A 349 -0.12 -8.43 0.45
N MET A 350 0.81 -9.20 -0.11
CA MET A 350 0.48 -10.36 -0.93
C MET A 350 -0.22 -11.48 -0.17
N GLU A 351 0.04 -11.63 1.14
CA GLU A 351 -0.71 -12.53 2.02
C GLU A 351 -2.14 -12.01 2.29
N LEU A 352 -2.29 -10.70 2.54
CA LEU A 352 -3.56 -10.11 2.99
C LEU A 352 -4.54 -9.85 1.85
N THR A 353 -4.10 -9.36 0.69
CA THR A 353 -4.97 -8.95 -0.42
C THR A 353 -5.95 -10.04 -0.88
N PRO A 354 -5.53 -11.32 -1.05
CA PRO A 354 -6.46 -12.38 -1.46
C PRO A 354 -7.53 -12.73 -0.41
N LEU A 355 -7.36 -12.30 0.84
CA LEU A 355 -8.28 -12.59 1.93
C LEU A 355 -9.49 -11.64 1.96
N ASP A 356 -9.42 -10.50 1.25
CA ASP A 356 -10.51 -9.53 1.04
C ASP A 356 -10.75 -9.35 -0.48
N PRO A 357 -11.65 -10.15 -1.09
CA PRO A 357 -11.87 -10.17 -2.54
C PRO A 357 -12.34 -8.83 -3.14
N ASP A 358 -12.96 -7.98 -2.32
CA ASP A 358 -13.52 -6.69 -2.76
C ASP A 358 -12.57 -5.52 -2.50
N LEU A 359 -11.42 -5.75 -1.87
CA LEU A 359 -10.43 -4.72 -1.55
C LEU A 359 -10.03 -3.90 -2.78
N LEU A 360 -9.81 -4.55 -3.93
CA LEU A 360 -9.40 -3.90 -5.18
C LEU A 360 -10.57 -3.43 -6.04
N ARG A 361 -11.82 -3.70 -5.63
CA ARG A 361 -13.03 -3.37 -6.40
C ARG A 361 -13.75 -2.12 -5.92
N VAL A 362 -13.29 -1.53 -4.82
CA VAL A 362 -13.89 -0.30 -4.30
C VAL A 362 -13.81 0.86 -5.30
N PRO A 363 -14.79 1.79 -5.31
CA PRO A 363 -14.79 2.94 -6.21
C PRO A 363 -13.48 3.75 -6.19
N ARG A 364 -12.85 3.83 -5.03
CA ARG A 364 -11.57 4.52 -4.84
C ARG A 364 -10.44 3.94 -5.69
N VAL A 365 -10.33 2.62 -5.82
CA VAL A 365 -9.30 1.96 -6.65
C VAL A 365 -9.60 2.21 -8.12
N ARG A 366 -10.88 2.16 -8.51
CA ARG A 366 -11.30 2.51 -9.86
C ARG A 366 -10.94 3.96 -10.22
N MET A 367 -11.07 4.91 -9.29
CA MET A 367 -10.80 6.34 -9.54
C MET A 367 -9.32 6.72 -9.43
N TYR A 368 -8.66 6.34 -8.34
CA TYR A 368 -7.33 6.85 -7.96
C TYR A 368 -6.21 5.83 -8.03
N GLY A 369 -6.53 4.55 -8.20
CA GLY A 369 -5.57 3.49 -8.38
C GLY A 369 -5.44 2.61 -7.16
N ILE A 370 -4.61 1.58 -7.25
CA ILE A 370 -4.26 0.77 -6.09
C ILE A 370 -3.52 1.69 -5.09
N PRO A 371 -3.91 1.70 -3.80
CA PRO A 371 -3.27 2.60 -2.84
C PRO A 371 -1.78 2.28 -2.70
N ARG A 372 -0.95 3.32 -2.62
CA ARG A 372 0.51 3.19 -2.46
C ARG A 372 0.84 2.86 -1.01
N VAL A 373 1.86 2.05 -0.75
CA VAL A 373 2.30 1.70 0.60
C VAL A 373 3.51 2.56 0.96
N MET A 374 3.36 3.44 1.93
CA MET A 374 4.41 4.34 2.39
C MET A 374 4.92 3.91 3.75
N LEU A 375 6.20 3.55 3.82
CA LEU A 375 6.89 3.29 5.08
C LEU A 375 7.37 4.62 5.66
N THR A 376 6.90 4.95 6.86
CA THR A 376 7.25 6.21 7.54
C THR A 376 8.03 5.94 8.82
N PRO A 377 8.92 6.86 9.23
CA PRO A 377 9.67 6.68 10.46
C PRO A 377 8.76 6.76 11.70
N GLY A 378 9.23 6.20 12.80
CA GLY A 378 8.48 6.12 14.07
C GLY A 378 7.66 4.84 14.24
N ARG A 379 6.75 4.89 15.23
CA ARG A 379 6.01 3.72 15.72
C ARG A 379 4.50 3.91 15.72
N GLY A 380 3.76 2.84 15.46
CA GLY A 380 2.30 2.87 15.53
C GLY A 380 1.60 1.78 14.72
N LEU A 381 0.29 1.92 14.60
CA LEU A 381 -0.53 1.09 13.71
C LEU A 381 -0.80 1.84 12.42
N GLY A 382 -0.86 1.12 11.31
CA GLY A 382 -1.03 1.71 10.00
C GLY A 382 -2.34 2.47 9.85
N VAL A 383 -2.30 3.51 9.03
CA VAL A 383 -3.46 4.37 8.73
C VAL A 383 -3.60 4.55 7.23
N TYR A 384 -4.76 5.05 6.79
CA TYR A 384 -5.00 5.38 5.39
C TYR A 384 -5.05 6.90 5.22
N ASP A 385 -4.23 7.42 4.31
CA ASP A 385 -4.27 8.79 3.84
C ASP A 385 -5.12 8.90 2.58
N TRP A 386 -6.35 9.38 2.77
CA TRP A 386 -7.30 9.61 1.69
C TRP A 386 -6.93 10.81 0.81
N THR A 387 -5.98 11.66 1.17
CA THR A 387 -5.64 12.84 0.35
C THR A 387 -4.86 12.46 -0.91
N ASP A 388 -4.03 11.42 -0.83
CA ASP A 388 -3.19 10.95 -1.93
C ASP A 388 -3.24 9.44 -2.15
N ASN A 389 -4.25 8.77 -1.58
CA ASN A 389 -4.53 7.35 -1.71
C ASN A 389 -3.32 6.49 -1.30
N SER A 390 -2.85 6.66 -0.06
CA SER A 390 -1.71 5.90 0.48
C SER A 390 -2.00 5.22 1.81
N LEU A 391 -1.48 4.01 1.99
CA LEU A 391 -1.39 3.29 3.25
C LEU A 391 -0.11 3.75 3.95
N ILE A 392 -0.24 4.42 5.09
CA ILE A 392 0.89 4.88 5.89
C ILE A 392 1.21 3.82 6.94
N ILE A 393 2.39 3.23 6.83
CA ILE A 393 2.85 2.16 7.71
C ILE A 393 4.07 2.65 8.48
N PRO A 394 3.95 2.87 9.81
CA PRO A 394 5.10 3.13 10.66
C PRO A 394 6.07 1.95 10.63
N GLN A 395 7.36 2.25 10.58
CA GLN A 395 8.41 1.23 10.49
C GLN A 395 8.43 0.27 11.67
N PHE A 396 8.07 0.77 12.85
CA PHE A 396 8.01 -0.03 14.07
C PHE A 396 6.56 -0.25 14.46
N SER A 397 6.11 -1.50 14.35
CA SER A 397 4.76 -1.88 14.76
C SER A 397 4.77 -2.33 16.23
N PRO A 398 3.80 -1.86 17.05
CA PRO A 398 3.68 -2.24 18.45
C PRO A 398 3.11 -3.68 18.56
N TYR A 399 2.69 -4.07 19.77
CA TYR A 399 2.08 -5.37 20.09
C TYR A 399 1.18 -5.93 18.96
N GLY A 400 1.41 -7.18 18.57
CA GLY A 400 0.71 -7.84 17.45
C GLY A 400 1.47 -7.82 16.12
N GLY A 401 2.63 -7.14 16.06
CA GLY A 401 3.57 -7.21 14.94
C GLY A 401 3.11 -6.44 13.69
N HIS A 402 3.90 -6.55 12.63
CA HIS A 402 3.68 -5.80 11.39
C HIS A 402 2.34 -6.11 10.72
N HIS A 403 1.90 -7.37 10.69
CA HIS A 403 0.57 -7.74 10.15
C HIS A 403 -0.57 -6.89 10.73
N LYS A 404 -0.51 -6.58 12.04
CA LYS A 404 -1.53 -5.75 12.68
C LYS A 404 -1.55 -4.35 12.09
N SER A 405 -0.39 -3.74 11.90
CA SER A 405 -0.27 -2.41 11.29
C SER A 405 -0.86 -2.37 9.88
N PHE A 406 -0.57 -3.36 9.04
CA PHE A 406 -1.12 -3.46 7.69
C PHE A 406 -2.63 -3.69 7.68
N CYS A 407 -3.13 -4.58 8.54
CA CYS A 407 -4.57 -4.80 8.66
C CYS A 407 -5.32 -3.54 9.10
N TYR A 408 -4.73 -2.72 9.98
CA TYR A 408 -5.33 -1.45 10.39
C TYR A 408 -5.38 -0.44 9.24
N ALA A 409 -4.32 -0.32 8.44
CA ALA A 409 -4.32 0.55 7.26
C ALA A 409 -5.37 0.09 6.23
N LEU A 410 -5.47 -1.22 5.97
CA LEU A 410 -6.47 -1.81 5.07
C LEU A 410 -7.90 -1.66 5.60
N ALA A 411 -8.10 -1.83 6.90
CA ALA A 411 -9.39 -1.60 7.54
C ALA A 411 -9.82 -0.14 7.43
N ALA A 412 -8.90 0.80 7.71
CA ALA A 412 -9.16 2.23 7.53
C ALA A 412 -9.49 2.56 6.07
N PHE A 413 -8.77 1.95 5.12
CA PHE A 413 -9.07 2.07 3.70
C PHE A 413 -10.48 1.55 3.35
N ARG A 414 -10.87 0.36 3.82
CA ARG A 414 -12.23 -0.18 3.57
C ARG A 414 -13.30 0.69 4.22
N TRP A 415 -13.03 1.17 5.43
CA TRP A 415 -13.94 2.03 6.19
C TRP A 415 -14.16 3.37 5.49
N ASP A 416 -13.09 4.09 5.12
CA ASP A 416 -13.21 5.43 4.56
C ASP A 416 -13.82 5.40 3.15
N ASN A 417 -13.66 4.31 2.41
CA ASN A 417 -14.19 4.13 1.06
C ASN A 417 -15.53 3.36 1.01
N ASP A 418 -16.18 3.15 2.16
CA ASP A 418 -17.56 2.69 2.24
C ASP A 418 -18.51 3.87 1.99
N GLU A 419 -18.62 4.27 0.71
CA GLU A 419 -19.41 5.41 0.23
C GLU A 419 -20.92 5.22 0.48
N ASP A 420 -21.44 4.01 0.20
CA ASP A 420 -22.83 3.64 0.41
C ASP A 420 -23.17 3.31 1.88
N ARG A 421 -22.18 3.49 2.78
CA ARG A 421 -22.28 3.22 4.23
C ARG A 421 -22.75 1.81 4.59
N THR A 422 -22.62 0.86 3.65
CA THR A 422 -23.13 -0.50 3.84
C THR A 422 -22.38 -1.20 4.96
N LEU A 423 -21.05 -1.01 5.04
CA LEU A 423 -20.25 -1.58 6.11
C LEU A 423 -20.49 -0.84 7.43
N LYS A 424 -20.41 0.51 7.42
CA LYS A 424 -20.53 1.36 8.61
C LYS A 424 -21.85 1.16 9.34
N ASP A 425 -22.95 1.25 8.59
CA ASP A 425 -24.29 1.24 9.19
C ASP A 425 -24.64 -0.18 9.67
N SER A 426 -24.34 -1.21 8.89
CA SER A 426 -24.64 -2.60 9.30
C SER A 426 -23.73 -3.11 10.43
N TYR A 427 -22.44 -2.73 10.45
CA TYR A 427 -21.52 -3.08 11.53
C TYR A 427 -21.91 -2.38 12.84
N GLY A 428 -22.44 -1.15 12.74
CA GLY A 428 -23.03 -0.43 13.86
C GLY A 428 -24.29 -1.07 14.43
N LEU A 429 -24.97 -1.97 13.70
CA LEU A 429 -26.16 -2.67 14.21
C LEU A 429 -25.83 -3.90 15.08
N ILE A 430 -24.57 -4.36 15.07
CA ILE A 430 -24.10 -5.46 15.92
C ILE A 430 -24.25 -5.06 17.39
N LYS A 431 -24.73 -5.98 18.24
CA LYS A 431 -25.07 -5.67 19.63
C LYS A 431 -23.95 -4.99 20.41
N GLU A 432 -22.71 -5.43 20.24
CA GLU A 432 -21.52 -4.88 20.89
C GLU A 432 -21.11 -3.49 20.37
N ASN A 433 -21.71 -3.02 19.28
CA ASN A 433 -21.34 -1.80 18.56
C ASN A 433 -22.43 -0.72 18.51
N ARG A 434 -23.68 -1.04 18.90
CA ARG A 434 -24.88 -0.20 18.70
C ARG A 434 -24.79 1.22 19.26
N ASP A 435 -24.01 1.44 20.32
CA ASP A 435 -23.90 2.73 20.99
C ASP A 435 -22.53 3.40 20.79
N LYS A 436 -21.66 2.84 19.94
CA LYS A 436 -20.32 3.40 19.71
C LYS A 436 -20.41 4.59 18.75
N GLY A 437 -19.79 5.70 19.14
CA GLY A 437 -19.54 6.81 18.22
C GLY A 437 -18.62 6.39 17.06
N ILE A 438 -18.65 7.13 15.95
CA ILE A 438 -17.99 6.74 14.68
C ILE A 438 -16.51 6.37 14.83
N ARG A 439 -15.76 7.09 15.69
CA ARG A 439 -14.34 6.81 15.96
C ARG A 439 -14.13 5.50 16.71
N ALA A 440 -14.91 5.27 17.76
CA ALA A 440 -14.85 4.02 18.53
C ALA A 440 -15.32 2.82 17.70
N LEU A 441 -16.26 3.06 16.78
CA LEU A 441 -16.72 2.06 15.83
C LEU A 441 -15.63 1.69 14.82
N GLN A 442 -14.92 2.68 14.26
CA GLN A 442 -13.77 2.45 13.37
C GLN A 442 -12.61 1.72 14.06
N GLU A 443 -12.31 2.07 15.32
CA GLU A 443 -11.29 1.37 16.12
C GLU A 443 -11.69 -0.10 16.35
N SER A 444 -12.96 -0.35 16.67
CA SER A 444 -13.51 -1.71 16.84
C SER A 444 -13.45 -2.50 15.53
N PHE A 445 -13.87 -1.88 14.42
CA PHE A 445 -13.82 -2.50 13.10
C PHE A 445 -12.38 -2.86 12.72
N SER A 446 -11.41 -1.99 12.96
CA SER A 446 -10.01 -2.24 12.62
C SER A 446 -9.41 -3.40 13.42
N GLN A 447 -9.76 -3.49 14.71
CA GLN A 447 -9.34 -4.59 15.57
C GLN A 447 -9.98 -5.92 15.14
N ASP A 448 -11.27 -5.92 14.81
CA ASP A 448 -11.97 -7.11 14.34
C ASP A 448 -11.51 -7.54 12.94
N TYR A 449 -11.24 -6.58 12.04
CA TYR A 449 -10.70 -6.83 10.71
C TYR A 449 -9.31 -7.49 10.79
N PHE A 450 -8.45 -7.04 11.70
CA PHE A 450 -7.17 -7.71 11.96
C PHE A 450 -7.35 -9.17 12.41
N ILE A 451 -8.26 -9.43 13.35
CA ILE A 451 -8.55 -10.81 13.81
C ILE A 451 -9.14 -11.63 12.66
N TRP A 452 -10.05 -11.06 11.87
CA TRP A 452 -10.65 -11.70 10.71
C TRP A 452 -9.58 -12.19 9.73
N MET A 453 -8.71 -11.27 9.29
CA MET A 453 -7.69 -11.54 8.29
C MET A 453 -6.62 -12.51 8.79
N THR A 454 -6.19 -12.40 10.05
CA THR A 454 -5.06 -13.19 10.57
C THR A 454 -5.45 -14.49 11.26
N LYS A 455 -6.70 -14.64 11.71
CA LYS A 455 -7.19 -15.80 12.45
C LYS A 455 -8.40 -16.46 11.79
N GLU A 456 -9.52 -15.74 11.60
CA GLU A 456 -10.76 -16.36 11.10
C GLU A 456 -10.61 -16.93 9.69
N ARG A 457 -9.94 -16.20 8.80
CA ARG A 457 -9.64 -16.66 7.43
C ARG A 457 -8.73 -17.90 7.40
N LYS A 458 -8.02 -18.20 8.50
CA LYS A 458 -7.18 -19.39 8.67
C LYS A 458 -7.91 -20.53 9.41
N GLY A 459 -9.22 -20.39 9.66
CA GLY A 459 -10.07 -21.42 10.26
C GLY A 459 -10.21 -21.35 11.78
N TYR A 460 -9.52 -20.41 12.45
CA TYR A 460 -9.69 -20.19 13.89
C TYR A 460 -11.02 -19.48 14.17
N ARG A 461 -11.63 -19.73 15.33
CA ARG A 461 -12.87 -19.08 15.77
C ARG A 461 -12.57 -18.21 16.98
N VAL A 462 -12.33 -16.93 16.76
CA VAL A 462 -11.89 -15.95 17.76
C VAL A 462 -12.89 -14.80 17.90
N LEU A 463 -13.50 -14.34 16.81
CA LEU A 463 -14.47 -13.25 16.85
C LEU A 463 -15.77 -13.68 17.54
N PRO A 464 -16.48 -12.75 18.21
CA PRO A 464 -17.84 -12.99 18.68
C PRO A 464 -18.76 -13.48 17.55
N LYS A 465 -19.77 -14.29 17.90
CA LYS A 465 -20.63 -14.97 16.92
C LYS A 465 -21.32 -14.02 15.94
N GLU A 466 -21.86 -12.89 16.43
CA GLU A 466 -22.51 -11.88 15.57
C GLU A 466 -21.49 -11.21 14.65
N THR A 467 -20.34 -10.81 15.19
CA THR A 467 -19.23 -10.23 14.43
C THR A 467 -18.69 -11.19 13.36
N SER A 468 -18.38 -12.44 13.69
CA SER A 468 -17.90 -13.44 12.73
C SER A 468 -18.94 -13.70 11.63
N LYS A 469 -20.23 -13.76 11.97
CA LYS A 469 -21.32 -13.88 10.99
C LYS A 469 -21.35 -12.67 10.05
N TRP A 470 -21.24 -11.46 10.59
CA TRP A 470 -21.21 -10.23 9.81
C TRP A 470 -20.03 -10.22 8.83
N PHE A 471 -18.81 -10.53 9.28
CA PHE A 471 -17.64 -10.59 8.40
C PHE A 471 -17.77 -11.66 7.30
N ARG A 472 -18.39 -12.81 7.58
CA ARG A 472 -18.67 -13.82 6.54
C ARG A 472 -19.57 -13.29 5.44
N VAL A 473 -20.58 -12.49 5.78
CA VAL A 473 -21.51 -11.90 4.80
C VAL A 473 -20.79 -10.86 3.92
N HIS A 474 -19.90 -10.06 4.51
CA HIS A 474 -19.31 -8.90 3.81
C HIS A 474 -17.92 -9.14 3.21
N PHE A 475 -17.19 -10.18 3.64
CA PHE A 475 -15.78 -10.39 3.25
C PHE A 475 -15.46 -11.83 2.82
N LYS A 476 -16.39 -12.79 2.97
CA LYS A 476 -16.23 -14.13 2.39
C LYS A 476 -17.02 -14.16 1.08
N LYS A 477 -16.39 -14.62 -0.03
CA LYS A 477 -17.18 -15.02 -1.21
C LYS A 477 -18.23 -16.05 -0.75
N PRO A 478 -19.49 -15.97 -1.19
CA PRO A 478 -20.40 -17.10 -1.10
C PRO A 478 -19.70 -18.32 -1.72
N GLU A 479 -19.69 -19.43 -0.99
CA GLU A 479 -19.17 -20.72 -1.48
C GLU A 479 -19.93 -21.20 -2.72
#